data_AF-B3R768-F1
#
_entry.id   AF-B3R768-F1
#
_cell.length_a   1.000
_cell.length_b   1.000
_cell.length_c   1.000
_cell.angle_alpha   90.00
_cell.angle_beta   90.00
_cell.angle_gamma   90.00
#
_symmetry.space_group_name_H-M   'P 1'
#
loop_
_entity.id
_entity.type
_entity.pdbx_description
1 polymer ?
#
loop_
_entity_poly.entity_id
_entity_poly.type
_entity_poly.pdbx_seq_one_letter_code
_entity_poly.pdbx_strand_id
1 'polypeptide(L)'
;MHHAFPPNDPNAMAYWRARRMVRALRGWYIHLLVYAVVNAWLWFRFFYFPSPPWSHYATTGWPWPLTTTLAWSLGLALHGLLVWTRLSRRGRDWEQRKIQEFMDRH
;
A
#
# COMPACT_ATOMS: atom_id res chain seq x y z
N MET A 1 -17.11 -0.51 18.55
CA MET A 1 -16.49 -1.43 19.51
C MET A 1 -15.14 -1.90 18.96
N HIS A 2 -14.03 -1.33 19.44
CA HIS A 2 -12.68 -1.82 19.15
C HIS A 2 -12.35 -2.87 20.22
N HIS A 3 -12.26 -4.15 19.84
CA HIS A 3 -11.77 -5.17 20.77
C HIS A 3 -10.27 -4.96 20.98
N ALA A 4 -9.86 -4.71 22.23
CA ALA A 4 -8.47 -4.48 22.62
C ALA A 4 -7.62 -5.77 22.67
N PHE A 5 -8.25 -6.95 22.61
CA PHE A 5 -7.58 -8.26 22.64
C PHE A 5 -8.14 -9.22 21.58
N PRO A 6 -7.30 -10.10 21.01
CA PRO A 6 -7.74 -11.14 20.08
C PRO A 6 -8.72 -12.12 20.78
N PRO A 7 -9.83 -12.56 20.14
CA PRO A 7 -10.88 -13.32 20.85
C PRO A 7 -10.51 -14.80 21.08
N ASN A 8 -10.55 -15.33 22.30
CA ASN A 8 -10.12 -16.70 22.65
C ASN A 8 -10.79 -17.88 21.87
N ASP A 9 -11.86 -17.61 21.11
CA ASP A 9 -12.55 -18.56 20.24
C ASP A 9 -11.77 -18.78 18.90
N PRO A 10 -11.52 -20.03 18.45
CA PRO A 10 -10.84 -20.33 17.17
C PRO A 10 -11.51 -19.74 15.91
N ASN A 11 -12.83 -19.81 15.81
CA ASN A 11 -13.65 -19.25 14.73
C ASN A 11 -13.62 -17.71 14.76
N ALA A 12 -13.71 -17.11 15.93
CA ALA A 12 -13.60 -15.66 16.13
C ALA A 12 -12.20 -15.15 15.78
N MET A 13 -11.15 -15.92 16.12
CA MET A 13 -9.75 -15.70 15.71
C MET A 13 -9.60 -15.67 14.19
N ALA A 14 -10.15 -16.67 13.51
CA ALA A 14 -10.13 -16.77 12.04
C ALA A 14 -10.84 -15.58 11.40
N TYR A 15 -12.03 -15.22 11.90
CA TYR A 15 -12.79 -14.05 11.45
C TYR A 15 -12.01 -12.74 11.67
N TRP A 16 -11.38 -12.57 12.83
CA TRP A 16 -10.60 -11.37 13.16
C TRP A 16 -9.42 -11.17 12.21
N ARG A 17 -8.70 -12.25 11.89
CA ARG A 17 -7.60 -12.25 10.91
C ARG A 17 -8.10 -11.91 9.51
N ALA A 18 -9.16 -12.58 9.05
CA ALA A 18 -9.77 -12.31 7.75
C ALA A 18 -10.21 -10.84 7.62
N ARG A 19 -10.86 -10.29 8.64
CA ARG A 19 -11.29 -8.89 8.66
C ARG A 19 -10.11 -7.91 8.64
N ARG A 20 -9.00 -8.22 9.32
CA ARG A 20 -7.77 -7.40 9.28
C ARG A 20 -7.14 -7.42 7.89
N MET A 21 -7.10 -8.58 7.24
CA MET A 21 -6.60 -8.74 5.87
C MET A 21 -7.43 -7.95 4.86
N VAL A 22 -8.76 -8.07 4.92
CA VAL A 22 -9.67 -7.32 4.03
C VAL A 22 -9.48 -5.81 4.19
N ARG A 23 -9.33 -5.31 5.42
CA ARG A 23 -9.06 -3.88 5.66
C ARG A 23 -7.73 -3.43 5.07
N ALA A 24 -6.66 -4.21 5.24
CA ALA A 24 -5.35 -3.89 4.67
C ALA A 24 -5.39 -3.87 3.13
N LEU A 25 -6.05 -4.86 2.54
CA LEU A 25 -6.22 -4.95 1.09
C LEU A 25 -7.06 -3.78 0.54
N ARG A 26 -8.17 -3.44 1.21
CA ARG A 26 -8.99 -2.27 0.85
C ARG A 26 -8.20 -0.97 0.94
N GLY A 27 -7.36 -0.81 1.97
CA GLY A 27 -6.48 0.36 2.12
C GLY A 27 -5.51 0.49 0.95
N TRP A 28 -4.87 -0.62 0.54
CA TRP A 28 -3.98 -0.64 -0.62
C TRP A 28 -4.70 -0.30 -1.93
N TYR A 29 -5.90 -0.86 -2.17
CA TYR A 29 -6.69 -0.54 -3.37
C TYR A 29 -7.11 0.94 -3.44
N ILE A 30 -7.47 1.54 -2.30
CA ILE A 30 -7.77 2.98 -2.25
C ILE A 30 -6.51 3.78 -2.59
N HIS A 31 -5.35 3.40 -2.05
CA HIS A 31 -4.09 4.07 -2.37
C HIS A 31 -3.73 3.94 -3.86
N LEU A 32 -3.92 2.75 -4.46
CA LEU A 32 -3.75 2.52 -5.89
C LEU A 32 -4.70 3.39 -6.74
N LEU A 33 -5.97 3.49 -6.34
CA LEU A 33 -6.95 4.31 -7.05
C LEU A 33 -6.56 5.79 -7.01
N VAL A 34 -6.22 6.31 -5.82
CA VAL A 34 -5.76 7.69 -5.65
C VAL A 34 -4.49 7.94 -6.47
N TYR A 35 -3.53 7.01 -6.43
CA TYR A 35 -2.33 7.06 -7.25
C TYR A 35 -2.68 7.17 -8.74
N ALA A 36 -3.57 6.32 -9.25
CA ALA A 36 -3.95 6.32 -10.66
C ALA A 36 -4.64 7.63 -11.07
N VAL A 37 -5.61 8.11 -10.29
CA VAL A 37 -6.36 9.34 -10.58
C VAL A 37 -5.46 10.57 -10.54
N VAL A 38 -4.64 10.70 -9.49
CA VAL A 38 -3.73 11.84 -9.35
C VAL A 38 -2.68 11.84 -10.46
N ASN A 39 -2.00 10.73 -10.71
CA ASN A 39 -0.98 10.69 -11.76
C ASN A 39 -1.58 10.90 -13.15
N ALA A 40 -2.75 10.31 -13.45
CA ALA A 40 -3.45 10.58 -14.71
C ALA A 40 -3.75 12.07 -14.88
N TRP A 41 -4.19 12.75 -13.82
CA TRP A 41 -4.43 14.19 -13.85
C TRP A 41 -3.14 15.00 -14.02
N LEU A 42 -2.03 14.65 -13.36
CA LEU A 42 -0.74 15.32 -13.51
C LEU A 42 -0.20 15.19 -14.95
N TRP A 43 -0.29 13.99 -15.54
CA TRP A 43 0.12 13.73 -16.91
C TRP A 43 -0.80 14.44 -17.91
N PHE A 44 -2.11 14.42 -17.69
CA PHE A 44 -3.07 15.21 -18.47
C PHE A 44 -2.72 16.70 -18.42
N ARG A 45 -2.49 17.26 -17.22
CA ARG A 45 -2.08 18.66 -17.05
C ARG A 45 -0.75 18.96 -17.75
N PHE A 46 0.17 18.02 -17.82
CA PHE A 46 1.47 18.20 -18.48
C PHE A 46 1.34 18.22 -20.02
N PHE A 47 0.53 17.34 -20.61
CA PHE A 47 0.36 17.28 -22.07
C PHE A 47 -0.53 18.37 -22.64
N TYR A 48 -1.60 18.73 -21.93
CA TYR A 48 -2.64 19.62 -22.49
C TYR A 48 -2.47 21.09 -22.14
N PHE A 49 -1.52 21.43 -21.26
CA PHE A 49 -1.29 22.81 -20.86
C PHE A 49 0.19 23.16 -21.00
N PRO A 50 0.51 24.31 -21.60
CA PRO A 50 1.89 24.72 -21.81
C PRO A 50 2.62 24.88 -20.47
N SER A 51 3.86 24.41 -20.45
CA SER A 51 4.75 24.63 -19.32
C SER A 51 5.33 26.05 -19.40
N PRO A 52 5.48 26.76 -18.27
CA PRO A 52 6.08 28.09 -18.28
C PRO A 52 7.50 28.08 -18.85
N PRO A 53 7.95 29.16 -19.51
CA PRO A 53 9.30 29.24 -20.10
C PRO A 53 10.44 29.09 -19.08
N TRP A 54 10.17 29.46 -17.83
CA TRP A 54 11.10 29.34 -16.70
C TRP A 54 11.02 27.98 -15.98
N SER A 55 10.18 27.06 -16.47
CA SER A 55 10.06 25.74 -15.87
C SER A 55 11.32 24.90 -16.13
N HIS A 56 11.65 24.02 -15.18
CA HIS A 56 12.73 23.06 -15.33
C HIS A 56 12.60 22.20 -16.60
N TYR A 57 11.36 21.94 -17.07
CA TYR A 57 11.11 21.26 -18.33
C TYR A 57 11.62 22.05 -19.55
N ALA A 58 11.46 23.38 -19.56
CA ALA A 58 11.93 24.23 -20.66
C ALA A 58 13.46 24.28 -20.77
N THR A 59 14.19 24.08 -19.66
CA THR A 59 15.66 24.12 -19.63
C THR A 59 16.33 22.76 -19.79
N THR A 60 15.72 21.67 -19.28
CA THR A 60 16.32 20.32 -19.26
C THR A 60 15.56 19.29 -20.09
N GLY A 61 14.36 19.61 -20.57
CA GLY A 61 13.45 18.64 -21.22
C GLY A 61 12.86 17.60 -20.27
N TRP A 62 13.15 17.68 -18.96
CA TRP A 62 12.72 16.68 -17.98
C TRP A 62 11.25 16.85 -17.59
N PRO A 63 10.37 15.84 -17.81
CA PRO A 63 8.97 15.92 -17.41
C PRO A 63 8.83 15.88 -15.88
N TRP A 64 8.33 16.97 -15.30
CA TRP A 64 8.15 17.04 -13.84
C TRP A 64 7.17 15.99 -13.25
N PRO A 65 6.12 15.50 -13.94
CA PRO A 65 5.26 14.45 -13.36
C PRO A 65 5.97 13.10 -13.20
N LEU A 66 7.06 12.88 -13.95
CA LEU A 66 7.79 11.62 -13.96
C LEU A 66 8.40 11.32 -12.59
N THR A 67 9.01 12.31 -11.94
CA THR A 67 9.60 12.13 -10.61
C THR A 67 8.56 11.80 -9.56
N THR A 68 7.40 12.47 -9.59
CA THR A 68 6.27 12.16 -8.70
C THR A 68 5.75 10.74 -8.96
N THR A 69 5.55 10.38 -10.23
CA THR A 69 5.08 9.05 -10.63
C THR A 69 6.03 7.97 -10.13
N LEU A 70 7.34 8.13 -10.34
CA LEU A 70 8.36 7.16 -9.93
C LEU A 70 8.51 7.04 -8.41
N ALA A 71 8.57 8.18 -7.70
CA ALA A 71 8.69 8.18 -6.25
C ALA A 71 7.47 7.51 -5.58
N TRP A 72 6.26 7.81 -6.06
CA TRP A 72 5.03 7.20 -5.54
C TRP A 72 4.86 5.76 -6.00
N SER A 73 5.30 5.40 -7.21
CA SER A 73 5.30 4.01 -7.70
C SER A 73 6.12 3.11 -6.77
N LEU A 74 7.28 3.58 -6.32
CA LEU A 74 8.12 2.83 -5.40
C LEU A 74 7.41 2.60 -4.06
N GLY A 75 6.79 3.64 -3.50
CA GLY A 75 6.01 3.53 -2.26
C GLY A 75 4.82 2.58 -2.39
N LEU A 76 4.06 2.69 -3.48
CA LEU A 76 2.92 1.84 -3.79
C LEU A 76 3.34 0.36 -3.97
N ALA A 77 4.44 0.12 -4.68
CA ALA A 77 4.99 -1.21 -4.91
C ALA A 77 5.44 -1.86 -3.60
N LEU A 78 6.18 -1.13 -2.74
CA LEU A 78 6.59 -1.61 -1.43
C LEU A 78 5.39 -1.89 -0.52
N HIS A 79 4.40 -0.99 -0.48
CA HIS A 79 3.18 -1.19 0.30
C HIS A 79 2.39 -2.41 -0.19
N GLY A 80 2.27 -2.58 -1.51
CA GLY A 80 1.64 -3.74 -2.13
C GLY A 80 2.35 -5.04 -1.79
N LEU A 81 3.68 -5.06 -1.89
CA LEU A 81 4.49 -6.21 -1.53
C LEU A 81 4.28 -6.61 -0.05
N LEU A 82 4.25 -5.64 0.87
CA LEU A 82 3.99 -5.90 2.29
C LEU A 82 2.59 -6.46 2.54
N VAL A 83 1.58 -5.95 1.86
CA VAL A 83 0.20 -6.46 1.97
C VAL A 83 0.10 -7.87 1.39
N TRP A 84 0.63 -8.11 0.18
CA TRP A 84 0.59 -9.42 -0.47
C TRP A 84 1.41 -10.49 0.24
N THR A 85 2.58 -10.15 0.78
CA THR A 85 3.41 -11.09 1.55
C THR A 85 2.69 -11.55 2.82
N ARG A 86 2.01 -10.65 3.54
CA ARG A 86 1.15 -11.00 4.69
C ARG A 86 -0.06 -11.85 4.27
N LEU A 87 -0.58 -11.65 3.06
CA LEU A 87 -1.67 -12.43 2.48
C LEU A 87 -1.20 -13.78 1.86
N SER A 88 0.10 -14.01 1.72
CA SER A 88 0.62 -15.30 1.24
C SER A 88 0.54 -16.37 2.33
N ARG A 89 0.37 -17.64 1.93
CA ARG A 89 0.42 -18.80 2.86
C ARG A 89 1.71 -18.76 3.70
N ARG A 90 2.85 -18.49 3.07
CA ARG A 90 4.16 -18.42 3.72
C ARG A 90 4.24 -17.29 4.76
N GLY A 91 3.58 -16.17 4.52
CA GLY A 91 3.51 -15.06 5.48
C GLY A 91 2.66 -15.41 6.69
N ARG A 92 1.50 -16.06 6.47
CA ARG A 92 0.65 -16.55 7.56
C ARG A 92 1.33 -17.59 8.43
N ASP A 93 2.03 -18.55 7.82
CA ASP A 93 2.74 -19.61 8.54
C ASP A 93 3.89 -19.04 9.39
N TRP A 94 4.61 -18.03 8.87
CA TRP A 94 5.64 -17.32 9.62
C TRP A 94 5.06 -16.52 10.80
N GLU A 95 3.94 -15.83 10.59
CA GLU A 95 3.25 -15.07 11.64
C GLU A 95 2.77 -16.00 12.76
N GLN A 96 2.20 -17.16 12.41
CA GLN A 96 1.78 -18.16 13.39
C GLN A 96 2.96 -18.72 14.19
N ARG A 97 4.08 -19.04 13.55
CA ARG A 97 5.29 -19.51 14.24
C ARG A 97 5.82 -18.48 15.24
N LYS A 98 5.86 -17.20 14.85
CA LYS A 98 6.33 -16.14 15.74
C LYS A 98 5.39 -15.91 16.94
N ILE A 99 4.08 -16.00 16.73
CA ILE A 99 3.12 -15.94 17.84
C ILE A 99 3.35 -17.11 18.80
N GLN A 100 3.56 -18.33 18.28
CA GLN A 100 3.84 -19.51 19.10
C GLN A 100 5.14 -19.34 19.90
N GLU A 101 6.22 -18.88 19.28
CA GLU A 101 7.50 -18.60 19.97
C GLU A 101 7.37 -17.57 21.11
N PHE A 102 6.49 -16.58 20.96
CA PHE A 102 6.24 -15.58 22.02
C PHE A 102 5.41 -16.15 23.17
N MET A 103 4.42 -16.98 22.86
CA MET A 103 3.56 -17.66 23.85
C MET A 103 4.34 -18.72 24.63
N ASP A 104 5.25 -19.46 23.98
CA ASP A 104 6.07 -20.50 24.63
C ASP A 104 7.22 -19.92 25.48
N ARG A 105 7.54 -18.62 25.31
CA ARG A 105 8.57 -17.91 26.11
C ARG A 105 8.01 -17.26 27.38
N HIS A 106 6.72 -17.41 27.66
CA HIS A 106 6.05 -16.95 28.89
C HIS A 106 5.20 -18.09 29.47
#